data_AF-A0A853JUR1-F1
#
_entry.id   AF-A0A853JUR1-F1
#
_cell.length_a   1.000
_cell.length_b   1.000
_cell.length_c   1.000
_cell.angle_alpha   90.00
_cell.angle_beta   90.00
_cell.angle_gamma   90.00
#
_symmetry.space_group_name_H-M   'P 1'
#
loop_
_entity.id
_entity.type
_entity.pdbx_description
1 polymer ?
#
loop_
_entity_poly.entity_id
_entity_poly.type
_entity_poly.pdbx_seq_one_letter_code
_entity_poly.pdbx_strand_id
1 'polypeptide(L)'
;MKNNNVIGPKEAKIYAKNLTEIGDQILKIDDNTFKGRTVIRTAKLTPKVREIGNNAFAGCFQLRRVLDMYNVEIIGSSAFEKCHKLCEFSFPEKVTEIRPETFKFCTGLQKFSFPDESNLKRIDDSAFFECSKLNRLVLPEEVEYIGKKVFFARKCLSIFIYRLK
;
A
#
# COMPACT_ATOMS: atom_id res chain seq x y z
N MET A 1 -19.28 -21.18 8.59
CA MET A 1 -20.02 -20.04 8.00
C MET A 1 -19.02 -19.20 7.22
N LYS A 2 -19.24 -18.90 5.94
CA LYS A 2 -18.36 -17.97 5.21
C LYS A 2 -18.52 -16.60 5.86
N ASN A 3 -17.42 -16.00 6.29
CA ASN A 3 -17.44 -14.63 6.79
C ASN A 3 -17.60 -13.72 5.57
N ASN A 4 -18.84 -13.31 5.27
CA ASN A 4 -19.19 -12.53 4.08
C ASN A 4 -18.50 -11.15 4.01
N ASN A 5 -17.75 -10.79 5.05
CA ASN A 5 -17.05 -9.52 5.18
C ASN A 5 -15.55 -9.63 4.87
N VAL A 6 -15.05 -10.81 4.49
CA VAL A 6 -13.65 -11.02 4.10
C VAL A 6 -13.61 -11.52 2.66
N ILE A 7 -12.80 -10.86 1.84
CA ILE A 7 -12.46 -11.34 0.49
C ILE A 7 -11.10 -12.04 0.53
N GLY A 8 -11.06 -13.29 0.08
CA GLY A 8 -9.83 -14.09 0.00
C GLY A 8 -9.42 -14.44 -1.44
N PRO A 9 -8.32 -15.20 -1.62
CA PRO A 9 -7.79 -15.54 -2.95
C PRO A 9 -8.74 -16.31 -3.88
N LYS A 10 -9.69 -17.07 -3.32
CA LYS A 10 -10.69 -17.83 -4.09
C LYS A 10 -11.70 -16.90 -4.73
N GLU A 11 -12.18 -15.93 -3.94
CA GLU A 11 -13.13 -14.90 -4.34
C GLU A 11 -12.47 -13.90 -5.29
N ALA A 12 -11.18 -13.58 -5.14
CA ALA A 12 -10.46 -12.66 -6.02
C ALA A 12 -10.53 -13.01 -7.53
N LYS A 13 -10.82 -14.27 -7.89
CA LYS A 13 -10.94 -14.72 -9.29
C LYS A 13 -12.07 -14.00 -10.05
N ILE A 14 -13.14 -13.54 -9.40
CA ILE A 14 -14.25 -12.86 -10.09
C ILE A 14 -13.91 -11.43 -10.51
N TYR A 15 -12.87 -10.83 -9.91
CA TYR A 15 -12.51 -9.41 -10.10
C TYR A 15 -11.57 -9.17 -11.30
N ALA A 16 -11.70 -10.00 -12.34
CA ALA A 16 -10.68 -10.23 -13.36
C ALA A 16 -10.50 -9.14 -14.44
N LYS A 17 -11.29 -8.05 -14.44
CA LYS A 17 -11.21 -7.08 -15.56
C LYS A 17 -11.03 -5.62 -15.17
N ASN A 18 -11.60 -5.16 -14.07
CA ASN A 18 -11.33 -3.86 -13.45
C ASN A 18 -11.91 -3.98 -12.05
N LEU A 19 -11.10 -3.83 -11.00
CA LEU A 19 -11.66 -3.74 -9.65
C LEU A 19 -12.33 -2.36 -9.54
N THR A 20 -13.57 -2.25 -10.00
CA THR A 20 -14.30 -0.99 -9.89
C THR A 20 -14.78 -0.79 -8.48
N GLU A 21 -15.22 -1.81 -7.74
CA GLU A 21 -15.56 -1.74 -6.30
C GLU A 21 -15.40 -3.13 -5.64
N ILE A 22 -14.78 -3.21 -4.45
CA ILE A 22 -14.81 -4.40 -3.59
C ILE A 22 -16.09 -4.32 -2.75
N GLY A 23 -17.08 -5.18 -2.98
CA GLY A 23 -18.47 -5.01 -2.50
C GLY A 23 -18.68 -4.45 -1.07
N ASP A 24 -19.79 -3.75 -0.87
CA ASP A 24 -20.10 -2.86 0.27
C ASP A 24 -20.07 -3.46 1.68
N GLN A 25 -19.89 -4.78 1.83
CA GLN A 25 -19.80 -5.46 3.12
C GLN A 25 -18.40 -5.96 3.45
N ILE A 26 -17.43 -5.79 2.54
CA ILE A 26 -16.05 -6.22 2.78
C ILE A 26 -15.37 -5.29 3.79
N LEU A 27 -15.00 -5.87 4.93
CA LEU A 27 -14.19 -5.25 5.97
C LEU A 27 -12.70 -5.56 5.79
N LYS A 28 -12.36 -6.70 5.19
CA LYS A 28 -10.96 -7.14 5.07
C LYS A 28 -10.66 -7.76 3.71
N ILE A 29 -9.54 -7.36 3.13
CA ILE A 29 -8.87 -8.07 2.04
C ILE A 29 -7.85 -9.00 2.68
N ASP A 30 -8.03 -10.30 2.55
CA ASP A 30 -7.18 -11.27 3.24
C ASP A 30 -5.80 -11.41 2.59
N ASP A 31 -4.93 -12.14 3.26
CA ASP A 31 -3.58 -12.42 2.80
C ASP A 31 -3.57 -13.02 1.39
N ASN A 32 -2.66 -12.53 0.55
CA ASN A 32 -2.45 -12.99 -0.83
C ASN A 32 -3.67 -12.88 -1.77
N THR A 33 -4.75 -12.20 -1.39
CA THR A 33 -6.02 -12.16 -2.13
C THR A 33 -5.86 -11.87 -3.62
N PHE A 34 -5.16 -10.80 -3.97
CA PHE A 34 -4.87 -10.38 -5.34
C PHE A 34 -3.40 -10.60 -5.73
N LYS A 35 -2.65 -11.43 -5.00
CA LYS A 35 -1.24 -11.68 -5.31
C LYS A 35 -1.06 -12.18 -6.75
N GLY A 36 -0.13 -11.57 -7.48
CA GLY A 36 0.22 -11.90 -8.85
C GLY A 36 -0.84 -11.55 -9.89
N ARG A 37 -1.90 -10.79 -9.54
CA ARG A 37 -2.95 -10.42 -10.48
C ARG A 37 -2.46 -9.30 -11.40
N THR A 38 -1.90 -9.70 -12.53
CA THR A 38 -1.33 -8.79 -13.53
C THR A 38 -2.37 -7.99 -14.33
N VAL A 39 -3.66 -8.23 -14.16
CA VAL A 39 -4.73 -7.52 -14.88
C VAL A 39 -5.29 -6.32 -14.12
N ILE A 40 -5.09 -6.25 -12.79
CA ILE A 40 -5.64 -5.18 -11.96
C ILE A 40 -4.85 -3.90 -12.22
N ARG A 41 -5.55 -2.84 -12.66
CA ARG A 41 -4.96 -1.52 -12.93
C ARG A 41 -5.28 -0.48 -11.86
N THR A 42 -6.44 -0.60 -11.24
CA THR A 42 -6.91 0.26 -10.16
C THR A 42 -7.56 -0.65 -9.13
N ALA A 43 -7.29 -0.40 -7.85
CA ALA A 43 -7.99 -1.04 -6.74
C ALA A 43 -8.80 0.03 -6.00
N LYS A 44 -10.10 0.15 -6.30
CA LYS A 44 -11.00 1.04 -5.57
C LYS A 44 -11.62 0.25 -4.41
N LEU A 45 -11.34 0.67 -3.19
CA LEU A 45 -11.87 0.03 -1.98
C LEU A 45 -13.25 0.58 -1.65
N THR A 46 -14.05 -0.15 -0.88
CA THR A 46 -15.25 0.44 -0.27
C THR A 46 -14.91 1.14 1.04
N PRO A 47 -15.74 2.12 1.46
CA PRO A 47 -15.58 2.83 2.74
C PRO A 47 -15.50 1.92 3.96
N LYS A 48 -15.90 0.65 3.85
CA LYS A 48 -15.94 -0.30 4.96
C LYS A 48 -14.65 -1.09 5.13
N VAL A 49 -13.75 -1.12 4.14
CA VAL A 49 -12.48 -1.85 4.27
C VAL A 49 -11.65 -1.24 5.40
N ARG A 50 -11.27 -2.07 6.37
CA ARG A 50 -10.42 -1.74 7.52
C ARG A 50 -9.03 -2.34 7.41
N GLU A 51 -8.91 -3.50 6.75
CA GLU A 51 -7.64 -4.24 6.70
C GLU A 51 -7.30 -4.70 5.28
N ILE A 52 -6.04 -4.49 4.91
CA ILE A 52 -5.39 -5.08 3.74
C ILE A 52 -4.33 -6.05 4.25
N GLY A 53 -4.51 -7.35 3.99
CA GLY A 53 -3.65 -8.42 4.47
C GLY A 53 -2.25 -8.44 3.85
N ASN A 54 -1.42 -9.33 4.37
CA ASN A 54 -0.07 -9.54 3.89
C ASN A 54 -0.07 -9.99 2.43
N ASN A 55 0.82 -9.43 1.62
CA ASN A 55 0.93 -9.73 0.20
C ASN A 55 -0.37 -9.53 -0.60
N ALA A 56 -1.39 -8.82 -0.08
CA ALA A 56 -2.73 -8.78 -0.67
C ALA A 56 -2.72 -8.37 -2.15
N PHE A 57 -1.86 -7.44 -2.55
CA PHE A 57 -1.65 -7.01 -3.93
C PHE A 57 -0.23 -7.25 -4.45
N ALA A 58 0.57 -8.07 -3.76
CA ALA A 58 1.96 -8.33 -4.16
C ALA A 58 2.04 -8.87 -5.60
N GLY A 59 2.90 -8.30 -6.44
CA GLY A 59 3.05 -8.70 -7.84
C GLY A 59 1.90 -8.27 -8.77
N CYS A 60 1.03 -7.34 -8.34
CA CYS A 60 0.09 -6.69 -9.25
C CYS A 60 0.83 -5.68 -10.16
N PHE A 61 1.62 -6.17 -11.12
CA PHE A 61 2.53 -5.35 -11.92
C PHE A 61 1.85 -4.22 -12.72
N GLN A 62 0.54 -4.33 -12.98
CA GLN A 62 -0.23 -3.31 -13.70
C GLN A 62 -0.99 -2.34 -12.79
N LEU A 63 -1.01 -2.55 -11.47
CA LEU A 63 -1.71 -1.69 -10.52
C LEU A 63 -1.06 -0.31 -10.55
N ARG A 64 -1.86 0.73 -10.80
CA ARG A 64 -1.43 2.12 -10.90
C ARG A 64 -1.82 2.95 -9.69
N ARG A 65 -2.97 2.64 -9.08
CA ARG A 65 -3.60 3.42 -8.01
C ARG A 65 -4.44 2.53 -7.10
N VAL A 66 -4.47 2.90 -5.82
CA VAL A 66 -5.42 2.37 -4.83
C VAL A 66 -6.24 3.55 -4.33
N LEU A 67 -7.56 3.43 -4.35
CA LEU A 67 -8.49 4.53 -4.06
C LEU A 67 -9.35 4.17 -2.84
N ASP A 68 -9.90 5.20 -2.20
CA ASP A 68 -10.86 5.09 -1.10
C ASP A 68 -10.32 4.36 0.15
N MET A 69 -9.05 4.58 0.48
CA MET A 69 -8.40 3.94 1.63
C MET A 69 -8.57 4.68 2.97
N TYR A 70 -9.37 5.73 3.05
CA TYR A 70 -9.45 6.62 4.22
C TYR A 70 -9.87 5.94 5.52
N ASN A 71 -10.53 4.78 5.44
CA ASN A 71 -10.91 3.98 6.61
C ASN A 71 -10.02 2.75 6.87
N VAL A 72 -8.98 2.54 6.06
CA VAL A 72 -8.03 1.46 6.31
C VAL A 72 -7.23 1.78 7.57
N GLU A 73 -7.16 0.80 8.47
CA GLU A 73 -6.46 0.87 9.75
C GLU A 73 -5.20 -0.01 9.74
N ILE A 74 -5.20 -1.08 8.93
CA ILE A 74 -4.08 -2.04 8.84
C ILE A 74 -3.70 -2.29 7.38
N ILE A 75 -2.40 -2.18 7.08
CA ILE A 75 -1.79 -2.63 5.83
C ILE A 75 -0.69 -3.64 6.15
N GLY A 76 -0.84 -4.85 5.62
CA GLY A 76 0.05 -5.98 5.84
C GLY A 76 1.45 -5.81 5.24
N SER A 77 2.35 -6.68 5.69
CA SER A 77 3.70 -6.78 5.13
C SER A 77 3.65 -7.18 3.66
N SER A 78 4.52 -6.59 2.85
CA SER A 78 4.58 -6.82 1.41
C SER A 78 3.25 -6.57 0.66
N ALA A 79 2.27 -5.87 1.25
CA ALA A 79 0.92 -5.77 0.67
C ALA A 79 0.91 -5.26 -0.78
N PHE A 80 1.84 -4.37 -1.14
CA PHE A 80 1.99 -3.84 -2.50
C PHE A 80 3.37 -4.15 -3.11
N GLU A 81 4.08 -5.17 -2.62
CA GLU A 81 5.40 -5.56 -3.13
C GLU A 81 5.34 -5.76 -4.66
N LYS A 82 6.31 -5.21 -5.40
CA LYS A 82 6.43 -5.30 -6.86
C LYS A 82 5.19 -4.78 -7.62
N CYS A 83 4.44 -3.82 -7.08
CA CYS A 83 3.46 -3.08 -7.88
C CYS A 83 4.17 -2.07 -8.80
N HIS A 84 4.86 -2.55 -9.84
CA HIS A 84 5.79 -1.76 -10.67
C HIS A 84 5.17 -0.53 -11.34
N LYS A 85 3.87 -0.53 -11.61
CA LYS A 85 3.16 0.60 -12.23
C LYS A 85 2.45 1.51 -11.23
N LEU A 86 2.51 1.23 -9.93
CA LEU A 86 1.89 2.05 -8.89
C LEU A 86 2.62 3.39 -8.92
N CYS A 87 1.96 4.45 -9.36
CA CYS A 87 2.61 5.74 -9.61
C CYS A 87 2.30 6.77 -8.55
N GLU A 88 1.15 6.65 -7.90
CA GLU A 88 0.69 7.50 -6.81
C GLU A 88 0.05 6.67 -5.71
N PHE A 89 0.28 7.09 -4.45
CA PHE A 89 -0.31 6.48 -3.27
C PHE A 89 -0.56 7.53 -2.20
N SER A 90 -1.80 7.62 -1.73
CA SER A 90 -2.18 8.46 -0.59
C SER A 90 -2.34 7.56 0.63
N PHE A 91 -1.51 7.78 1.65
CA PHE A 91 -1.51 6.94 2.84
C PHE A 91 -2.79 7.15 3.67
N PRO A 92 -3.37 6.10 4.29
CA PRO A 92 -4.53 6.26 5.16
C PRO A 92 -4.15 6.98 6.47
N GLU A 93 -5.05 7.81 6.96
CA GLU A 93 -4.86 8.57 8.21
C GLU A 93 -4.70 7.67 9.44
N LYS A 94 -5.47 6.58 9.51
CA LYS A 94 -5.56 5.69 10.68
C LYS A 94 -4.45 4.65 10.75
N VAL A 95 -3.68 4.45 9.69
CA VAL A 95 -2.61 3.45 9.69
C VAL A 95 -1.42 3.99 10.47
N THR A 96 -1.01 3.25 11.49
CA THR A 96 0.08 3.66 12.41
C THR A 96 1.45 3.15 11.98
N GLU A 97 1.51 2.19 11.06
CA GLU A 97 2.75 1.58 10.60
C GLU A 97 2.78 1.30 9.09
N ILE A 98 3.94 1.52 8.48
CA ILE A 98 4.30 0.94 7.19
C ILE A 98 5.14 -0.29 7.49
N ARG A 99 4.52 -1.47 7.36
CA ARG A 99 5.13 -2.78 7.65
C ARG A 99 6.30 -3.14 6.74
N PRO A 100 7.06 -4.20 7.08
CA PRO A 100 8.18 -4.66 6.26
C PRO A 100 7.78 -4.84 4.80
N GLU A 101 8.60 -4.30 3.91
CA GLU A 101 8.51 -4.49 2.46
C GLU A 101 7.19 -4.05 1.79
N THR A 102 6.30 -3.30 2.48
CA THR A 102 4.96 -2.96 1.97
C THR A 102 4.96 -2.42 0.54
N PHE A 103 5.91 -1.55 0.17
CA PHE A 103 6.07 -1.00 -1.18
C PHE A 103 7.37 -1.43 -1.87
N LYS A 104 8.04 -2.47 -1.38
CA LYS A 104 9.31 -2.94 -1.96
C LYS A 104 9.17 -3.21 -3.46
N PHE A 105 10.14 -2.74 -4.25
CA PHE A 105 10.15 -2.76 -5.71
C PHE A 105 8.97 -2.05 -6.40
N CYS A 106 8.27 -1.11 -5.76
CA CYS A 106 7.34 -0.21 -6.46
C CYS A 106 8.10 0.83 -7.30
N THR A 107 8.75 0.38 -8.37
CA THR A 107 9.64 1.19 -9.22
C THR A 107 8.93 2.32 -9.99
N GLY A 108 7.60 2.26 -10.07
CA GLY A 108 6.76 3.31 -10.64
C GLY A 108 6.40 4.43 -9.67
N LEU A 109 6.57 4.21 -8.37
CA LEU A 109 6.01 5.08 -7.32
C LEU A 109 6.74 6.40 -7.31
N GLN A 110 6.06 7.45 -7.74
CA GLN A 110 6.62 8.79 -7.87
C GLN A 110 6.02 9.74 -6.85
N LYS A 111 4.71 9.62 -6.60
CA LYS A 111 3.97 10.46 -5.66
C LYS A 111 3.54 9.61 -4.47
N PHE A 112 4.00 9.99 -3.29
CA PHE A 112 3.53 9.41 -2.04
C PHE A 112 3.24 10.55 -1.07
N SER A 113 2.04 10.55 -0.50
CA SER A 113 1.59 11.61 0.41
C SER A 113 0.96 11.01 1.66
N PHE A 114 1.11 11.73 2.77
CA PHE A 114 0.38 11.49 4.00
C PHE A 114 -0.71 12.56 4.15
N PRO A 115 -1.82 12.25 4.85
CA PRO A 115 -2.76 13.28 5.31
C PRO A 115 -2.09 14.15 6.37
N ASP A 116 -2.59 15.37 6.56
CA ASP A 116 -2.03 16.33 7.52
C ASP A 116 -2.07 15.76 8.96
N GLU A 117 -3.14 15.05 9.32
CA GLU A 117 -3.34 14.41 10.63
C GLU A 117 -2.93 12.91 10.63
N SER A 118 -1.85 12.56 9.94
CA SER A 118 -1.41 11.16 9.85
C SER A 118 -1.00 10.58 11.20
N ASN A 119 -1.56 9.41 11.56
CA ASN A 119 -1.17 8.65 12.75
C ASN A 119 0.08 7.78 12.56
N LEU A 120 0.85 7.97 11.49
CA LEU A 120 2.01 7.15 11.21
C LEU A 120 3.09 7.34 12.29
N LYS A 121 3.44 6.27 12.99
CA LYS A 121 4.51 6.23 14.00
C LYS A 121 5.73 5.44 13.55
N ARG A 122 5.57 4.44 12.67
CA ARG A 122 6.63 3.47 12.36
C ARG A 122 6.74 3.17 10.88
N ILE A 123 7.97 3.15 10.34
CA ILE A 123 8.29 2.65 9.01
C ILE A 123 9.30 1.52 9.15
N ASP A 124 8.93 0.32 8.76
CA ASP A 124 9.74 -0.89 8.94
C ASP A 124 10.69 -1.19 7.79
N ASP A 125 11.57 -2.16 8.06
CA ASP A 125 12.65 -2.57 7.17
C ASP A 125 12.22 -2.73 5.71
N SER A 126 12.98 -2.10 4.81
CA SER A 126 12.83 -2.19 3.36
C SER A 126 11.44 -1.78 2.84
N ALA A 127 10.63 -1.04 3.60
CA ALA A 127 9.29 -0.62 3.21
C ALA A 127 9.22 0.03 1.82
N PHE A 128 10.22 0.84 1.44
CA PHE A 128 10.33 1.48 0.12
C PHE A 128 11.57 1.04 -0.67
N PHE A 129 12.12 -0.13 -0.35
CA PHE A 129 13.33 -0.64 -1.02
C PHE A 129 13.14 -0.71 -2.54
N GLU A 130 14.07 -0.15 -3.30
CA GLU A 130 14.05 -0.06 -4.77
C GLU A 130 12.81 0.65 -5.36
N CYS A 131 12.19 1.57 -4.60
CA CYS A 131 11.24 2.57 -5.14
C CYS A 131 11.98 3.67 -5.91
N SER A 132 12.63 3.31 -7.02
CA SER A 132 13.60 4.17 -7.74
C SER A 132 13.06 5.49 -8.31
N LYS A 133 11.75 5.69 -8.39
CA LYS A 133 11.11 6.94 -8.81
C LYS A 133 10.64 7.82 -7.66
N LEU A 134 10.69 7.33 -6.43
CA LEU A 134 10.28 8.07 -5.23
C LEU A 134 11.43 8.99 -4.82
N ASN A 135 11.45 10.20 -5.39
CA ASN A 135 12.51 11.18 -5.19
C ASN A 135 12.23 12.19 -4.06
N ARG A 136 10.98 12.30 -3.61
CA ARG A 136 10.59 13.19 -2.50
C ARG A 136 9.55 12.49 -1.64
N LEU A 137 9.77 12.53 -0.34
CA LEU A 137 8.83 12.04 0.67
C LEU A 137 8.95 12.93 1.91
N VAL A 138 7.87 13.63 2.24
CA VAL A 138 7.74 14.38 3.49
C VAL A 138 7.13 13.43 4.50
N LEU A 139 7.78 13.21 5.64
CA LEU A 139 7.26 12.34 6.69
C LEU A 139 6.43 13.16 7.69
N PRO A 140 5.37 12.58 8.27
CA PRO A 140 4.71 13.17 9.44
C PRO A 140 5.73 13.39 10.57
N GLU A 141 5.53 14.45 11.36
CA GLU A 141 6.40 14.80 12.48
C GLU A 141 6.53 13.68 13.51
N GLU A 142 5.41 13.00 13.71
CA GLU A 142 5.18 11.97 14.71
C GLU A 142 5.83 10.62 14.38
N VAL A 143 6.57 10.49 13.27
CA VAL A 143 7.29 9.25 12.96
C VAL A 143 8.44 9.04 13.95
N GLU A 144 8.31 8.00 14.76
CA GLU A 144 9.22 7.64 15.86
C GLU A 144 10.30 6.64 15.42
N TYR A 145 10.01 5.79 14.43
CA TYR A 145 10.93 4.74 13.99
C TYR A 145 11.03 4.61 12.47
N ILE A 146 12.27 4.48 11.99
CA ILE A 146 12.60 4.16 10.60
C ILE A 146 13.58 2.98 10.59
N GLY A 147 13.17 1.89 9.95
CA GLY A 147 13.94 0.66 9.84
C GLY A 147 15.12 0.74 8.87
N LYS A 148 15.75 -0.41 8.66
CA LYS A 148 16.91 -0.57 7.78
C LYS A 148 16.50 -0.59 6.32
N LYS A 149 17.33 0.00 5.45
CA LYS A 149 17.17 -0.02 3.98
C LYS A 149 15.81 0.46 3.48
N VAL A 150 15.06 1.22 4.28
CA VAL A 150 13.73 1.74 3.93
C VAL A 150 13.77 2.46 2.60
N PHE A 151 14.75 3.36 2.41
CA PHE A 151 14.87 4.24 1.25
C PHE A 151 16.03 3.87 0.31
N PHE A 152 16.47 2.61 0.33
CA PHE A 152 17.61 2.17 -0.48
C PHE A 152 17.15 1.82 -1.91
N ALA A 153 17.63 2.56 -2.91
CA ALA A 153 17.40 2.27 -4.33
C ALA A 153 18.64 2.62 -5.15
N ARG A 154 18.91 1.87 -6.23
CA ARG A 154 20.12 2.07 -7.07
C ARG A 154 20.23 3.45 -7.74
N LYS A 155 19.18 4.30 -7.67
CA LYS A 155 19.12 5.62 -8.33
C LYS A 155 18.44 6.73 -7.50
N CYS A 156 18.16 6.53 -6.21
CA CYS A 156 17.60 7.62 -5.39
C CYS A 156 18.69 8.62 -5.03
N LEU A 157 18.80 9.71 -5.80
CA LEU A 157 19.86 10.70 -5.66
C LEU A 157 19.69 11.62 -4.44
N SER A 158 18.53 11.64 -3.80
CA SER A 158 18.28 12.40 -2.56
C SER A 158 16.81 12.19 -2.18
N ILE A 159 16.52 11.33 -1.21
CA ILE A 159 15.20 11.42 -0.56
C ILE A 159 15.34 12.51 0.49
N PHE A 160 14.80 13.68 0.17
CA PHE A 160 14.71 14.77 1.13
C PHE A 160 13.60 14.44 2.13
N ILE A 161 14.01 13.92 3.29
CA ILE A 161 13.14 13.72 4.44
C ILE A 161 13.06 15.05 5.17
N TYR A 162 11.92 15.73 5.04
CA TYR A 162 11.57 16.84 5.92
C TYR A 162 10.48 16.36 6.87
N ARG A 163 10.63 16.71 8.15
CA ARG A 163 9.50 16.76 9.08
C ARG A 163 8.83 18.12 8.88
N LEU A 164 7.50 18.18 8.97
CA LEU A 164 6.81 19.45 9.15
C LEU A 164 7.22 20.05 10.51
N LYS A 165 6.85 21.30 10.78
CA LYS A 165 7.05 21.96 12.08
C LYS A 165 5.70 22.45 12.58
#